data_AF-A0A529Q3A1-F1
#
_entry.id   AF-A0A529Q3A1-F1
#
_cell.length_a   1.000
_cell.length_b   1.000
_cell.length_c   1.000
_cell.angle_alpha   90.00
_cell.angle_beta   90.00
_cell.angle_gamma   90.00
#
_symmetry.space_group_name_H-M   'P 1'
#
loop_
_entity.id
_entity.type
_entity.pdbx_description
1 polymer ?
#
loop_
_entity_poly.entity_id
_entity_poly.type
_entity_poly.pdbx_seq_one_letter_code
_entity_poly.pdbx_strand_id
1 'polypeptide(L)'
;QRAHAHGAGLVVSEMVASGELAKGRAGCDLRIRHSGLPVHMVQLAGREAAHMGEGARIAAGEGADIIDINMGCPAKKVTGGYAGSALMRDLDHALSLIEAVVGAVSVPVTVKMRLGWDESALNAPMLARRAEQAGVSMVTVHGRTRCQ
;
A
#
# COMPACT_ATOMS: atom_id res chain seq x y z
N GLN A 1 -3.77 1.28 -19.00
CA GLN A 1 -3.87 1.70 -20.42
C GLN A 1 -5.14 2.52 -20.69
N ARG A 2 -6.36 1.96 -20.60
CA ARG A 2 -7.60 2.72 -20.91
C ARG A 2 -7.77 4.02 -20.11
N ALA A 3 -7.62 3.98 -18.78
CA ALA A 3 -7.74 5.18 -17.95
C ALA A 3 -6.71 6.27 -18.33
N HIS A 4 -5.47 5.87 -18.63
CA HIS A 4 -4.43 6.80 -19.08
C HIS A 4 -4.75 7.43 -20.43
N ALA A 5 -5.26 6.65 -21.40
CA ALA A 5 -5.73 7.16 -22.69
C ALA A 5 -6.90 8.15 -22.59
N HIS A 6 -7.59 8.20 -21.44
CA HIS A 6 -8.65 9.16 -21.13
C HIS A 6 -8.24 10.25 -20.13
N GLY A 7 -6.93 10.49 -19.96
CA GLY A 7 -6.41 11.63 -19.20
C GLY A 7 -6.08 11.35 -17.74
N ALA A 8 -6.12 10.10 -17.27
CA ALA A 8 -5.60 9.78 -15.94
C ALA A 8 -4.07 9.97 -15.91
N GLY A 9 -3.61 10.91 -15.06
CA GLY A 9 -2.18 11.18 -14.86
C GLY A 9 -1.42 10.11 -14.08
N LEU A 10 -2.13 9.32 -13.28
CA LEU A 10 -1.58 8.18 -12.53
C LEU A 10 -2.63 7.07 -12.44
N VAL A 11 -2.18 5.82 -12.52
CA VAL A 11 -2.99 4.64 -12.23
C VAL A 11 -2.20 3.71 -11.32
N VAL A 12 -2.92 2.93 -10.52
CA VAL A 12 -2.33 1.97 -9.58
C VAL A 12 -2.74 0.55 -9.97
N SER A 13 -1.86 -0.42 -9.72
CA SER A 13 -2.16 -1.84 -9.89
C SER A 13 -3.35 -2.28 -9.02
N GLU A 14 -3.89 -3.46 -9.31
CA GLU A 14 -4.63 -4.19 -8.29
C GLU A 14 -3.74 -4.47 -7.08
N MET A 15 -4.34 -4.62 -5.91
CA MET A 15 -3.63 -4.89 -4.66
C MET A 15 -2.92 -6.26 -4.71
N VAL A 16 -1.65 -6.27 -4.32
CA VAL A 16 -0.78 -7.45 -4.26
C VAL A 16 -0.49 -7.82 -2.81
N ALA A 17 -0.70 -9.08 -2.45
CA ALA A 17 -0.41 -9.56 -1.11
C ALA A 17 1.11 -9.75 -0.95
N SER A 18 1.76 -8.93 -0.11
CA SER A 18 3.21 -8.90 0.02
C SER A 18 3.80 -10.21 0.53
N GLY A 19 3.12 -10.90 1.45
CA GLY A 19 3.55 -12.21 1.95
C GLY A 19 3.48 -13.34 0.91
N GLU A 20 2.59 -13.22 -0.09
CA GLU A 20 2.52 -14.19 -1.18
C GLU A 20 3.60 -13.92 -2.21
N LEU A 21 3.85 -12.63 -2.50
CA LEU A 21 4.90 -12.17 -3.39
C LEU A 21 6.29 -12.55 -2.85
N ALA A 22 6.56 -12.27 -1.58
CA ALA A 22 7.82 -12.60 -0.92
C ALA A 22 8.11 -14.10 -0.86
N LYS A 23 7.07 -14.94 -0.93
CA LYS A 23 7.20 -16.41 -0.98
C LYS A 23 7.31 -16.96 -2.40
N GLY A 24 7.33 -16.10 -3.43
CA GLY A 24 7.40 -16.49 -4.82
C GLY A 24 6.18 -17.29 -5.29
N ARG A 25 4.99 -17.06 -4.71
CA ARG A 25 3.78 -17.79 -5.14
C ARG A 25 3.33 -17.34 -6.52
N ALA A 26 3.08 -18.33 -7.39
CA ALA A 26 2.63 -18.14 -8.76
C ALA A 26 1.40 -17.21 -8.86
N GLY A 27 1.45 -16.28 -9.81
CA GLY A 27 0.34 -15.35 -10.13
C GLY A 27 0.48 -13.95 -9.54
N CYS A 28 1.39 -13.72 -8.59
CA CYS A 28 1.71 -12.36 -8.14
C CYS A 28 2.47 -11.57 -9.22
N ASP A 29 3.30 -12.25 -10.01
CA ASP A 29 4.11 -11.68 -11.10
C ASP A 29 3.28 -10.93 -12.13
N LEU A 30 2.07 -11.42 -12.44
CA LEU A 30 1.16 -10.76 -13.39
C LEU A 30 0.66 -9.41 -12.87
N ARG A 31 0.57 -9.22 -11.55
CA ARG A 31 0.04 -7.99 -10.94
C ARG A 31 1.10 -6.92 -10.73
N ILE A 32 2.37 -7.33 -10.67
CA ILE A 32 3.52 -6.43 -10.54
C ILE A 32 4.26 -6.21 -11.86
N ARG A 33 3.90 -6.96 -12.91
CA ARG A 33 4.48 -6.77 -14.24
C ARG A 33 4.20 -5.37 -14.74
N HIS A 34 5.26 -4.73 -15.24
CA HIS A 34 5.20 -3.38 -15.78
C HIS A 34 4.05 -3.20 -16.78
N SER A 35 3.23 -2.17 -16.54
CA SER A 35 1.99 -1.93 -17.29
C SER A 35 2.18 -1.36 -18.71
N GLY A 36 3.42 -1.00 -19.07
CA GLY A 36 3.76 -0.29 -20.31
C GLY A 36 3.35 1.18 -20.31
N LEU A 37 2.88 1.71 -19.17
CA LEU A 37 2.59 3.12 -18.97
C LEU A 37 3.85 3.89 -18.55
N PRO A 38 3.89 5.22 -18.69
CA PRO A 38 5.05 6.02 -18.30
C PRO A 38 5.39 5.97 -16.81
N VAL A 39 4.40 5.71 -15.95
CA VAL A 39 4.58 5.53 -14.51
C VAL A 39 3.84 4.26 -14.09
N HIS A 40 4.56 3.35 -13.45
CA HIS A 40 4.06 2.08 -12.94
C HIS A 40 4.03 2.07 -11.42
N MET A 41 2.84 2.20 -10.85
CA MET A 41 2.61 2.16 -9.42
C MET A 41 2.04 0.81 -8.99
N VAL A 42 2.72 0.14 -8.06
CA VAL A 42 2.31 -1.16 -7.50
C VAL A 42 1.82 -0.99 -6.06
N GLN A 43 0.61 -1.46 -5.78
CA GLN A 43 0.04 -1.42 -4.43
C GLN A 43 0.23 -2.75 -3.68
N LEU A 44 0.93 -2.70 -2.56
CA LEU A 44 1.16 -3.81 -1.66
C LEU A 44 0.19 -3.80 -0.48
N ALA A 45 -0.17 -4.99 -0.01
CA ALA A 45 -0.92 -5.19 1.22
C ALA A 45 -0.33 -6.34 2.04
N GLY A 46 -0.21 -6.12 3.34
CA GLY A 46 0.31 -7.12 4.26
C GLY A 46 0.26 -6.62 5.69
N ARG A 47 0.86 -7.41 6.59
CA ARG A 47 0.87 -7.21 8.04
C ARG A 47 2.20 -7.55 8.71
N GLU A 48 3.21 -7.90 7.91
CA GLU A 48 4.51 -8.34 8.42
C GLU A 48 5.57 -7.49 7.76
N ALA A 49 6.34 -6.74 8.56
CA ALA A 49 7.32 -5.76 8.08
C ALA A 49 8.32 -6.38 7.09
N ALA A 50 8.84 -7.57 7.41
CA ALA A 50 9.77 -8.29 6.54
C ALA A 50 9.17 -8.61 5.16
N HIS A 51 7.92 -9.09 5.12
CA HIS A 51 7.23 -9.38 3.86
C HIS A 51 6.87 -8.11 3.09
N MET A 52 6.50 -7.03 3.79
CA MET A 52 6.22 -5.74 3.16
C MET A 52 7.47 -5.17 2.48
N GLY A 53 8.61 -5.16 3.18
CA GLY A 53 9.89 -4.73 2.63
C GLY A 53 10.36 -5.60 1.47
N GLU A 54 10.28 -6.93 1.60
CA GLU A 54 10.65 -7.83 0.50
C GLU A 54 9.72 -7.68 -0.72
N GLY A 55 8.41 -7.60 -0.50
CA GLY A 55 7.45 -7.35 -1.57
C GLY A 55 7.73 -6.04 -2.30
N ALA A 56 8.18 -5.01 -1.60
CA ALA A 56 8.59 -3.74 -2.19
C ALA A 56 9.87 -3.88 -3.02
N ARG A 57 10.90 -4.58 -2.52
CA ARG A 57 12.12 -4.86 -3.29
C ARG A 57 11.82 -5.62 -4.57
N ILE A 58 10.99 -6.66 -4.50
CA ILE A 58 10.60 -7.44 -5.68
C ILE A 58 9.85 -6.56 -6.67
N ALA A 59 8.83 -5.83 -6.24
CA ALA A 59 8.05 -4.96 -7.13
C ALA A 59 8.90 -3.87 -7.79
N ALA A 60 9.81 -3.22 -7.04
CA ALA A 60 10.74 -2.25 -7.59
C ALA A 60 11.72 -2.88 -8.58
N GLY A 61 12.25 -4.08 -8.27
CA GLY A 61 13.11 -4.84 -9.17
C GLY A 61 12.43 -5.24 -10.49
N GLU A 62 11.11 -5.44 -10.47
CA GLU A 62 10.27 -5.70 -11.65
C GLU A 62 9.81 -4.42 -12.38
N GLY A 63 10.33 -3.26 -11.98
CA GLY A 63 10.12 -1.98 -12.66
C GLY A 63 8.99 -1.13 -12.11
N ALA A 64 8.55 -1.32 -10.87
CA ALA A 64 7.67 -0.35 -10.23
C ALA A 64 8.39 0.99 -10.00
N ASP A 65 7.84 2.08 -10.52
CA ASP A 65 8.31 3.45 -10.31
C ASP A 65 7.83 4.03 -8.97
N ILE A 66 6.75 3.48 -8.42
CA ILE A 66 6.16 3.91 -7.14
C ILE A 66 5.65 2.66 -6.40
N ILE A 67 5.93 2.58 -5.11
CA ILE A 67 5.34 1.56 -4.22
C ILE A 67 4.26 2.21 -3.36
N ASP A 68 3.04 1.69 -3.42
CA ASP A 68 1.92 2.13 -2.58
C ASP A 68 1.59 1.10 -1.50
N ILE A 69 1.31 1.57 -0.29
CA ILE A 69 0.93 0.72 0.83
C ILE A 69 -0.57 0.82 1.07
N ASN A 70 -1.27 -0.31 0.96
CA ASN A 70 -2.69 -0.38 1.26
C ASN A 70 -2.94 -0.50 2.77
N MET A 71 -3.53 0.55 3.32
CA MET A 71 -4.06 0.62 4.69
C MET A 71 -5.57 0.92 4.69
N GLY A 72 -6.27 0.59 3.61
CA GLY A 72 -7.65 1.05 3.39
C GLY A 72 -8.65 -0.03 2.98
N CYS A 73 -8.22 -1.22 2.56
CA CYS A 73 -9.12 -2.26 2.10
C CYS A 73 -10.01 -2.77 3.26
N PRO A 74 -11.35 -2.74 3.14
CA PRO A 74 -12.27 -3.20 4.19
C PRO A 74 -12.68 -4.68 4.05
N ALA A 75 -12.26 -5.34 2.97
CA ALA A 75 -12.70 -6.70 2.66
C ALA A 75 -12.36 -7.67 3.80
N LYS A 76 -13.33 -8.50 4.21
CA LYS A 76 -13.19 -9.41 5.37
C LYS A 76 -11.95 -10.30 5.29
N LYS A 77 -11.62 -10.80 4.10
CA LYS A 77 -10.42 -11.63 3.86
C LYS A 77 -9.12 -10.88 4.17
N VAL A 78 -9.09 -9.57 3.95
CA VAL A 78 -7.93 -8.70 4.17
C VAL A 78 -7.86 -8.28 5.64
N THR A 79 -8.97 -7.76 6.18
CA THR A 79 -9.01 -7.31 7.58
C THR A 79 -8.88 -8.46 8.57
N GLY A 80 -9.41 -9.65 8.24
CA GLY A 80 -9.24 -10.86 9.05
C GLY A 80 -7.80 -11.39 9.05
N GLY A 81 -7.00 -11.01 8.05
CA GLY A 81 -5.55 -11.22 8.01
C GLY A 81 -4.75 -10.10 8.69
N TYR A 82 -5.41 -9.16 9.39
CA TYR A 82 -4.80 -7.98 10.03
C TYR A 82 -4.08 -7.03 9.05
N ALA A 83 -4.54 -6.97 7.80
CA ALA A 83 -4.01 -6.06 6.77
C ALA A 83 -5.08 -5.05 6.31
N GLY A 84 -4.68 -4.14 5.42
CA GLY A 84 -5.57 -3.11 4.87
C GLY A 84 -6.09 -2.19 5.98
N SER A 85 -7.38 -1.92 6.01
CA SER A 85 -7.97 -1.01 7.00
C SER A 85 -7.90 -1.51 8.46
N ALA A 86 -7.58 -2.78 8.70
CA ALA A 86 -7.31 -3.26 10.06
C ALA A 86 -6.07 -2.58 10.70
N LEU A 87 -5.13 -2.13 9.87
CA LEU A 87 -3.95 -1.37 10.31
C LEU A 87 -4.32 -0.02 10.91
N MET A 88 -5.50 0.53 10.58
CA MET A 88 -6.00 1.76 11.21
C MET A 88 -6.40 1.57 12.68
N ARG A 89 -6.31 0.36 13.24
CA ARG A 89 -6.54 0.10 14.67
C ARG A 89 -5.26 0.17 15.50
N ASP A 90 -4.10 0.09 14.86
CA ASP A 90 -2.77 0.06 15.49
C ASP A 90 -1.78 0.84 14.63
N LEU A 91 -1.60 2.11 14.99
CA LEU A 91 -0.74 3.01 14.21
C LEU A 91 0.75 2.72 14.38
N ASP A 92 1.16 2.11 15.47
CA ASP A 92 2.56 1.77 15.70
C ASP A 92 2.93 0.58 14.81
N HIS A 93 2.05 -0.41 14.71
CA HIS A 93 2.19 -1.47 13.74
C HIS A 93 2.14 -0.94 12.30
N ALA A 94 1.19 -0.08 11.96
CA ALA A 94 1.13 0.54 10.63
C ALA A 94 2.43 1.28 10.27
N LEU A 95 2.99 2.04 11.21
CA LEU A 95 4.26 2.75 11.03
C LEU A 95 5.42 1.79 10.78
N SER A 96 5.51 0.69 11.54
CA SER A 96 6.55 -0.33 11.32
C SER A 96 6.55 -0.91 9.89
N LEU A 97 5.36 -1.02 9.27
CA LEU A 97 5.25 -1.48 7.89
C LEU A 97 5.67 -0.39 6.89
N ILE A 98 5.35 0.86 7.18
CA ILE A 98 5.77 2.01 6.36
C ILE A 98 7.29 2.12 6.34
N GLU A 99 7.92 2.15 7.52
CA GLU A 99 9.37 2.25 7.66
C GLU A 99 10.09 1.09 6.96
N ALA A 100 9.55 -0.13 7.08
CA ALA A 100 10.11 -1.30 6.40
C ALA A 100 10.06 -1.17 4.87
N VAL A 101 9.01 -0.58 4.31
CA VAL A 101 8.89 -0.38 2.85
C VAL A 101 9.78 0.78 2.41
N VAL A 102 9.74 1.92 3.10
CA VAL A 102 10.59 3.09 2.78
C VAL A 102 12.07 2.74 2.85
N GLY A 103 12.51 2.00 3.87
CA GLY A 103 13.90 1.57 3.99
C GLY A 103 14.34 0.50 2.98
N ALA A 104 13.39 -0.16 2.31
CA ALA A 104 13.67 -1.27 1.40
C ALA A 104 13.89 -0.84 -0.06
N VAL A 105 13.40 0.33 -0.48
CA VAL A 105 13.44 0.77 -1.87
C VAL A 105 13.86 2.22 -2.01
N SER A 106 14.42 2.58 -3.17
CA SER A 106 14.79 3.96 -3.51
C SER A 106 13.72 4.72 -4.29
N VAL A 107 12.72 4.01 -4.82
CA VAL A 107 11.57 4.62 -5.50
C VAL A 107 10.62 5.26 -4.49
N PRO A 108 9.85 6.30 -4.86
CA PRO A 108 8.89 6.93 -3.95
C PRO A 108 7.90 5.92 -3.37
N VAL A 109 7.64 6.07 -2.07
CA VAL A 109 6.66 5.26 -1.33
C VAL A 109 5.45 6.13 -0.99
N THR A 110 4.26 5.59 -1.21
CA THR A 110 2.98 6.25 -0.93
C THR A 110 2.12 5.40 -0.02
N VAL A 111 1.16 6.03 0.66
CA VAL A 111 0.20 5.32 1.52
C VAL A 111 -1.22 5.66 1.12
N LYS A 112 -2.05 4.63 0.94
CA LYS A 112 -3.49 4.77 0.78
C LYS A 112 -4.22 4.26 2.02
N MET A 113 -4.93 5.14 2.72
CA MET A 113 -5.65 4.82 3.96
C MET A 113 -7.14 5.20 3.90
N ARG A 114 -7.86 4.91 5.00
CA ARG A 114 -9.21 5.40 5.31
C ARG A 114 -9.12 6.49 6.39
N LEU A 115 -10.25 7.12 6.74
CA LEU A 115 -10.30 8.04 7.88
C LEU A 115 -9.93 7.37 9.22
N GLY A 116 -10.17 6.07 9.32
CA GLY A 116 -10.12 5.31 10.56
C GLY A 116 -10.81 3.96 10.45
N TRP A 117 -10.83 3.19 11.54
CA TRP A 117 -11.62 1.97 11.62
C TRP A 117 -13.12 2.26 11.69
N ASP A 118 -13.53 3.14 12.59
CA ASP A 118 -14.90 3.63 12.77
C ASP A 118 -14.88 5.10 13.22
N GLU A 119 -16.04 5.64 13.57
CA GLU A 119 -16.19 7.04 13.98
C GLU A 119 -15.52 7.38 15.32
N SER A 120 -15.22 6.37 16.14
CA SER A 120 -14.47 6.56 17.40
C SER A 120 -12.95 6.66 17.16
N ALA A 121 -12.48 6.24 15.98
CA ALA A 121 -11.07 6.11 15.66
C ALA A 121 -10.67 6.86 14.38
N LEU A 122 -10.97 8.16 14.30
CA LEU A 122 -10.63 9.04 13.17
C LEU A 122 -9.15 9.46 13.18
N ASN A 123 -8.27 8.51 12.99
CA ASN A 123 -6.83 8.64 13.21
C ASN A 123 -5.99 8.88 11.94
N ALA A 124 -6.62 9.07 10.78
CA ALA A 124 -5.91 9.39 9.53
C ALA A 124 -4.95 10.58 9.62
N PRO A 125 -5.27 11.72 10.27
CA PRO A 125 -4.32 12.84 10.40
C PRO A 125 -3.05 12.44 11.18
N MET A 126 -3.20 11.60 12.20
CA MET A 126 -2.06 11.13 13.00
C MET A 126 -1.17 10.20 12.18
N LEU A 127 -1.77 9.25 11.45
CA LEU A 127 -1.03 8.34 10.59
C LEU A 127 -0.35 9.09 9.44
N ALA A 128 -1.02 10.07 8.82
CA ALA A 128 -0.46 10.86 7.73
C ALA A 128 0.81 11.61 8.17
N ARG A 129 0.79 12.25 9.35
CA ARG A 129 1.96 12.95 9.90
C ARG A 129 3.13 11.99 10.18
N ARG A 130 2.85 10.83 10.77
CA ARG A 130 3.88 9.81 11.03
C ARG A 130 4.46 9.23 9.73
N ALA A 131 3.60 8.99 8.74
CA ALA A 131 4.00 8.50 7.43
C ALA A 131 4.91 9.49 6.70
N GLU A 132 4.56 10.78 6.68
CA GLU A 132 5.39 11.85 6.12
C GLU A 132 6.77 11.88 6.80
N GLN A 133 6.81 11.83 8.13
CA GLN A 133 8.05 11.79 8.91
C GLN A 133 8.91 10.55 8.60
N ALA A 134 8.28 9.43 8.28
CA ALA A 134 8.95 8.20 7.88
C ALA A 134 9.43 8.22 6.40
N GLY A 135 9.15 9.27 5.63
CA GLY A 135 9.62 9.43 4.25
C GLY A 135 8.58 9.11 3.17
N VAL A 136 7.30 8.93 3.53
CA VAL A 136 6.22 8.74 2.54
C VAL A 136 6.03 10.02 1.73
N SER A 137 6.06 9.89 0.40
CA SER A 137 6.02 11.01 -0.54
C SER A 137 4.60 11.50 -0.86
N MET A 138 3.60 10.64 -0.68
CA MET A 138 2.19 11.00 -0.91
C MET A 138 1.26 10.16 -0.04
N VAL A 139 0.21 10.81 0.47
CA VAL A 139 -0.87 10.17 1.24
C VAL A 139 -2.20 10.35 0.51
N THR A 140 -2.91 9.25 0.29
CA THR A 140 -4.29 9.24 -0.21
C THR A 140 -5.25 8.79 0.88
N VAL A 141 -6.27 9.59 1.17
CA VAL A 141 -7.29 9.26 2.18
C VAL A 141 -8.63 9.01 1.50
N HIS A 142 -9.16 7.80 1.68
CA HIS A 142 -10.58 7.57 1.45
C HIS A 142 -11.36 8.21 2.60
N GLY A 143 -12.14 9.26 2.30
CA GLY A 143 -13.00 9.99 3.24
C GLY A 143 -14.15 9.19 3.90
N ARG A 144 -13.98 7.88 4.12
CA ARG A 144 -14.88 7.02 4.91
C ARG A 144 -14.08 6.20 5.90
N THR A 145 -14.69 5.87 7.03
CA THR A 145 -14.18 4.87 7.98
C THR A 145 -14.29 3.48 7.37
N ARG A 146 -13.71 2.45 7.99
CA ARG A 146 -13.88 1.06 7.55
C ARG A 146 -15.32 0.56 7.75
N CYS A 147 -16.00 0.99 8.81
CA CYS A 147 -17.32 0.50 9.20
C CYS A 147 -18.51 1.12 8.44
N GLN A 148 -18.25 2.05 7.52
CA GLN A 148 -19.21 2.61 6.55
C GLN A 148 -19.14 1.88 5.21
#